data_AF-A0A438XN93-F1
#
_entry.id   AF-A0A438XN93-F1
#
_cell.length_a   1.000
_cell.length_b   1.000
_cell.length_c   1.000
_cell.angle_alpha   90.00
_cell.angle_beta   90.00
_cell.angle_gamma   90.00
#
_symmetry.space_group_name_H-M   'P 1'
#
loop_
_entity.id
_entity.type
_entity.pdbx_description
1 polymer ?
#
loop_
_entity_poly.entity_id
_entity_poly.type
_entity_poly.pdbx_seq_one_letter_code
_entity_poly.pdbx_strand_id
1 'polypeptide(L)'
;SSLLSITSMNDEPVVIKNLIVNRGNSCEATKKVEPKFGDKFKKEKLFDHELKYSQQIFYRLDCKPNQLLEVKIITDKGEYYHKFSK
;
A
#
# COMPACT_ATOMS: atom_id res chain seq x y z
N SER A 1 -9.65 -10.01 -4.32
CA SER A 1 -8.70 -8.90 -4.18
C SER A 1 -9.39 -7.56 -4.11
N SER A 2 -8.81 -6.64 -3.35
CA SER A 2 -9.02 -5.20 -3.44
C SER A 2 -7.71 -4.54 -3.87
N LEU A 3 -7.79 -3.40 -4.55
CA LEU A 3 -6.62 -2.62 -4.97
C LEU A 3 -6.49 -1.38 -4.08
N LEU A 4 -5.36 -1.23 -3.41
CA LEU A 4 -4.99 -0.03 -2.67
C LEU A 4 -3.99 0.77 -3.50
N SER A 5 -4.31 2.01 -3.82
CA SER A 5 -3.38 2.98 -4.40
C SER A 5 -2.96 3.96 -3.33
N ILE A 6 -1.65 4.19 -3.20
CA ILE A 6 -1.08 5.21 -2.33
C ILE A 6 -0.32 6.19 -3.23
N THR A 7 -0.71 7.46 -3.17
CA THR A 7 -0.05 8.55 -3.90
C THR A 7 0.67 9.43 -2.89
N SER A 8 1.95 9.72 -3.11
CA SER A 8 2.65 10.71 -2.28
C SER A 8 2.31 12.12 -2.75
N MET A 9 1.76 12.93 -1.84
CA MET A 9 1.50 14.35 -2.05
C MET A 9 2.49 15.24 -1.28
N ASN A 10 3.55 14.64 -0.71
CA ASN A 10 4.58 15.38 0.01
C ASN A 10 5.62 15.93 -0.96
N ASP A 11 6.09 17.15 -0.70
CA ASP A 11 7.20 17.76 -1.45
C ASP A 11 8.51 16.98 -1.23
N GLU A 12 8.71 16.47 -0.02
CA GLU A 12 9.81 15.58 0.32
C GLU A 12 9.50 14.11 0.00
N PRO A 13 10.50 13.30 -0.40
CA PRO A 13 10.31 11.87 -0.57
C PRO A 13 9.86 11.17 0.73
N VAL A 14 9.01 10.15 0.58
CA VAL A 14 8.48 9.35 1.68
C VAL A 14 8.80 7.89 1.48
N VAL A 15 9.30 7.23 2.51
CA VAL A 15 9.61 5.80 2.51
C VAL A 15 8.50 5.03 3.21
N ILE A 16 7.86 4.10 2.50
CA ILE A 16 6.89 3.19 3.13
C ILE A 16 7.66 2.08 3.86
N LYS A 17 7.62 2.10 5.19
CA LYS A 17 8.29 1.14 6.07
C LYS A 17 7.44 -0.09 6.35
N ASN A 18 6.12 0.06 6.44
CA ASN A 18 5.22 -1.07 6.70
C ASN A 18 3.80 -0.80 6.22
N LEU A 19 3.05 -1.86 5.96
CA LEU A 19 1.63 -1.86 5.62
C LEU A 19 0.96 -2.96 6.43
N ILE A 20 0.09 -2.56 7.35
CA ILE A 20 -0.69 -3.49 8.18
C ILE A 20 -2.13 -3.42 7.70
N VAL A 21 -2.65 -4.55 7.24
CA VAL A 21 -4.04 -4.68 6.79
C VAL A 21 -4.76 -5.66 7.70
N ASN A 22 -5.91 -5.27 8.26
CA ASN A 22 -6.75 -6.07 9.15
C ASN A 22 -5.94 -6.80 10.23
N ARG A 23 -5.53 -6.08 11.29
CA ARG A 23 -4.74 -6.61 12.43
C ARG A 23 -5.18 -8.04 12.79
N GLY A 24 -4.28 -9.01 12.59
CA GLY A 24 -4.48 -10.40 13.00
C GLY A 24 -5.13 -11.35 11.98
N ASN A 25 -5.47 -10.89 10.77
CA ASN A 25 -6.10 -11.75 9.74
C ASN A 25 -5.18 -12.15 8.59
N SER A 26 -5.54 -13.26 7.93
CA SER A 26 -4.95 -13.86 6.72
C SER A 26 -5.14 -12.97 5.49
N CYS A 27 -4.43 -11.84 5.47
CA CYS A 27 -4.32 -10.92 4.35
C CYS A 27 -2.97 -11.11 3.66
N GLU A 28 -3.00 -11.48 2.39
CA GLU A 28 -1.81 -11.45 1.54
C GLU A 28 -1.74 -10.11 0.79
N ALA A 29 -0.58 -9.45 0.87
CA ALA A 29 -0.30 -8.25 0.11
C ALA A 29 0.77 -8.54 -0.95
N THR A 30 0.53 -8.11 -2.18
CA THR A 30 1.53 -8.06 -3.25
C THR A 30 1.59 -6.65 -3.81
N LYS A 31 2.76 -6.19 -4.25
CA LYS A 31 2.93 -4.79 -4.62
C LYS A 31 3.46 -4.56 -6.03
N LYS A 32 3.27 -3.33 -6.50
CA LYS A 32 3.78 -2.80 -7.75
C LYS A 32 4.09 -1.31 -7.56
N VAL A 33 5.30 -0.88 -7.91
CA VAL A 33 5.65 0.55 -8.05
C VAL A 33 5.44 0.92 -9.51
N GLU A 34 4.65 1.95 -9.80
CA GLU A 34 4.49 2.37 -11.20
C GLU A 34 5.49 3.45 -11.61
N PRO A 35 6.02 3.29 -12.83
CA PRO A 35 6.06 4.42 -13.76
C PRO A 35 5.24 4.21 -15.05
N LYS A 36 4.65 3.03 -15.34
CA LYS A 36 3.92 2.77 -16.60
C LYS A 36 2.72 1.82 -16.51
N PHE A 37 1.71 2.13 -17.32
CA PHE A 37 0.50 1.33 -17.57
C PHE A 37 0.86 0.00 -18.27
N GLY A 38 0.38 -1.14 -17.75
CA GLY A 38 0.58 -2.48 -18.34
C GLY A 38 1.51 -3.43 -17.56
N ASP A 39 2.28 -2.93 -16.60
CA ASP A 39 3.14 -3.77 -15.77
C ASP A 39 2.35 -4.66 -14.80
N LYS A 40 2.75 -5.93 -14.65
CA LYS A 40 2.15 -6.91 -13.73
C LYS A 40 2.63 -6.70 -12.30
N PHE A 41 1.80 -7.03 -11.30
CA PHE A 41 2.24 -7.13 -9.90
C PHE A 41 3.36 -8.15 -9.78
N LYS A 42 4.49 -7.75 -9.18
CA LYS A 42 5.65 -8.61 -8.95
C LYS A 42 5.77 -8.90 -7.46
N LYS A 43 6.32 -10.06 -7.11
CA LYS A 43 6.70 -10.39 -5.72
C LYS A 43 7.99 -9.64 -5.35
N GLU A 44 7.94 -8.32 -5.26
CA GLU A 44 9.04 -7.51 -4.73
C GLU A 44 8.90 -7.36 -3.21
N LYS A 45 10.01 -7.06 -2.51
CA LYS A 45 10.02 -6.77 -1.06
C LYS A 45 8.92 -5.77 -0.76
N LEU A 46 7.99 -5.97 0.18
CA LEU A 46 6.79 -5.11 0.31
C LEU A 46 7.05 -3.65 0.75
N PHE A 47 8.22 -3.38 1.32
CA PHE A 47 8.55 -2.13 2.00
C PHE A 47 9.86 -1.54 1.48
N ASP A 48 10.31 -0.45 2.11
CA ASP A 48 11.55 0.29 1.83
C ASP A 48 11.58 0.94 0.45
N HIS A 49 10.40 1.29 -0.07
CA HIS A 49 10.27 2.04 -1.31
C HIS A 49 10.08 3.51 -1.04
N GLU A 50 10.94 4.31 -1.67
CA GLU A 50 10.87 5.76 -1.69
C GLU A 50 9.85 6.23 -2.74
N LEU A 51 8.92 7.07 -2.32
CA LEU A 51 7.91 7.71 -3.16
C LEU A 51 8.12 9.22 -3.17
N LYS A 52 8.43 9.74 -4.35
CA LYS A 52 8.52 11.18 -4.62
C LYS A 52 7.13 11.77 -4.84
N TYR A 53 7.04 13.09 -4.84
CA TYR A 53 5.82 13.83 -5.16
C TYR A 53 5.14 13.28 -6.43
N SER A 54 3.82 13.06 -6.35
CA SER A 54 2.97 12.50 -7.41
C SER A 54 3.28 11.06 -7.85
N GLN A 55 4.26 10.37 -7.22
CA GLN A 55 4.47 8.95 -7.49
C GLN A 55 3.42 8.09 -6.78
N GLN A 56 3.07 6.99 -7.46
CA GLN A 56 2.07 6.05 -6.99
C GLN A 56 2.67 4.67 -6.77
N ILE A 57 2.20 4.03 -5.71
CA ILE A 57 2.41 2.61 -5.46
C ILE A 57 1.07 1.92 -5.32
N PHE A 58 1.01 0.70 -5.81
CA PHE A 58 -0.18 -0.12 -5.78
C PHE A 58 0.08 -1.37 -4.95
N TYR A 59 -0.86 -1.67 -4.06
CA TYR A 59 -0.91 -2.91 -3.31
C TYR A 59 -2.17 -3.67 -3.68
N ARG A 60 -1.99 -4.91 -4.13
CA ARG A 60 -3.08 -5.87 -4.25
C ARG A 60 -3.23 -6.57 -2.91
N LEU A 61 -4.43 -6.44 -2.34
CA LEU A 61 -4.79 -7.02 -1.05
C LEU A 61 -5.75 -8.19 -1.28
N ASP A 62 -5.32 -9.38 -0.90
CA ASP A 62 -6.13 -10.60 -0.91
C ASP A 62 -6.44 -11.00 0.54
N CYS A 63 -7.56 -10.46 1.04
CA CYS A 63 -8.04 -10.61 2.42
C CYS A 63 -9.39 -11.33 2.48
N LYS A 64 -9.63 -12.11 3.54
CA LYS A 64 -10.96 -12.64 3.91
C LYS A 64 -11.28 -12.33 5.38
N PRO A 65 -12.48 -11.83 5.71
CA PRO A 65 -13.50 -11.27 4.80
C PRO A 65 -13.04 -9.92 4.21
N ASN A 66 -13.57 -9.57 3.04
CA ASN A 66 -13.21 -8.34 2.31
C ASN A 66 -14.23 -7.18 2.50
N GLN A 67 -15.19 -7.35 3.41
CA GLN A 67 -16.23 -6.35 3.67
C GLN A 67 -15.68 -5.13 4.43
N LEU A 68 -14.71 -5.35 5.32
CA LEU A 68 -14.05 -4.30 6.08
C LEU A 68 -12.54 -4.45 5.95
N LEU A 69 -11.88 -3.40 5.48
CA LEU A 69 -10.43 -3.31 5.38
C LEU A 69 -9.94 -2.13 6.21
N GLU A 70 -9.23 -2.41 7.29
CA GLU A 70 -8.49 -1.44 8.08
C GLU A 70 -7.03 -1.48 7.62
N VAL A 71 -6.53 -0.34 7.14
CA VAL A 71 -5.18 -0.20 6.62
C VAL A 71 -4.43 0.83 7.46
N LYS A 72 -3.29 0.41 8.00
CA LYS A 72 -2.30 1.29 8.62
C LYS A 72 -1.04 1.31 7.76
N ILE A 73 -0.66 2.48 7.28
CA ILE A 73 0.57 2.73 6.52
C ILE A 73 1.57 3.38 7.48
N ILE A 74 2.73 2.77 7.63
CA ILE A 74 3.84 3.32 8.44
C ILE A 74 4.89 3.84 7.47
N THR A 75 5.22 5.12 7.58
CA THR A 75 6.27 5.76 6.79
C THR A 75 7.39 6.29 7.68
N ASP A 76 8.46 6.80 7.07
CA ASP A 76 9.48 7.58 7.77
C ASP A 76 8.99 8.94 8.28
N LYS A 77 7.90 9.47 7.72
CA LYS A 77 7.30 10.76 8.08
C LYS A 77 6.12 10.65 9.07
N GLY A 78 5.61 9.45 9.33
CA GLY A 78 4.52 9.24 10.28
C GLY A 78 3.68 8.00 10.00
N GLU A 79 2.54 7.91 10.68
CA GLU A 79 1.57 6.82 10.52
C GLU A 79 0.26 7.36 9.94
N TYR A 80 -0.28 6.64 8.94
CA TYR A 80 -1.54 6.96 8.31
C TYR A 80 -2.51 5.80 8.47
N TYR A 81 -3.75 6.11 8.81
CA TYR A 81 -4.79 5.13 9.07
C TYR A 81 -5.98 5.40 8.17
N HIS A 82 -6.50 4.33 7.56
CA HIS A 82 -7.71 4.42 6.76
C HIS A 82 -8.54 3.15 6.89
N LYS A 83 -9.86 3.32 6.89
CA LYS A 83 -10.82 2.22 6.98
C LYS A 83 -11.75 2.28 5.78
N PHE A 84 -11.76 1.20 5.01
CA PHE A 84 -12.62 1.04 3.85
C PHE A 84 -13.71 0.02 4.18
N SER A 85 -14.95 0.35 3.84
CA SER A 85 -16.06 -0.60 3.78
C SER A 85 -16.49 -0.79 2.34
N LYS A 86 -16.76 -2.02 1.94
CA LYS A 86 -17.25 -2.34 0.59
C LYS A 86 -18.75 -2.12 0.46
#